data_AF-A0A1B7T851-F1
#
_entry.id   AF-A0A1B7T851-F1
#
_cell.length_a   1.000
_cell.length_b   1.000
_cell.length_c   1.000
_cell.angle_alpha   90.00
_cell.angle_beta   90.00
_cell.angle_gamma   90.00
#
_symmetry.space_group_name_H-M   'P 1'
#
loop_
_entity.id
_entity.type
_entity.pdbx_description
1 polymer ?
#
loop_
_entity_poly.entity_id
_entity_poly.type
_entity_poly.pdbx_seq_one_letter_code
_entity_poly.pdbx_strand_id
1 'polypeptide(L)'
;MFPKKIVPPINLLPFKKGGLAKNAAITVHITNLLQKQRFMIRLCKALMLYGAPTHRLEDYMKTTSQVLEIDGQFLYLPGCMIISFDTNSTTSDGAELQLVKCGQGVNLWKLHKVYKIYKAVIHDLISVDEANNEIDSILVEQNLYNKYLAVLFYGLASSMVTPFAFGGDWVNIPISFCIGICVGILQFL
;
A
#
# COMPACT_ATOMS: atom_id res chain seq x y z
N MET A 1 24.81 -27.59 -11.78
CA MET A 1 24.40 -28.99 -11.53
C MET A 1 23.14 -28.94 -10.67
N PHE A 2 22.16 -29.81 -10.96
CA PHE A 2 20.75 -29.87 -10.50
C PHE A 2 19.69 -29.22 -11.44
N PRO A 3 18.54 -29.89 -11.67
CA PRO A 3 18.14 -30.31 -13.02
C PRO A 3 16.73 -29.85 -13.47
N LYS A 4 16.48 -30.01 -14.78
CA LYS A 4 15.16 -30.00 -15.45
C LYS A 4 14.16 -30.97 -14.77
N LYS A 5 12.92 -30.51 -14.54
CA LYS A 5 11.67 -31.28 -14.57
C LYS A 5 10.73 -30.55 -15.53
N ILE A 6 10.65 -30.96 -16.80
CA ILE A 6 9.58 -31.79 -17.38
C ILE A 6 8.19 -31.33 -16.93
N VAL A 7 7.62 -30.38 -17.69
CA VAL A 7 6.19 -30.09 -17.70
C VAL A 7 5.58 -30.97 -18.81
N PRO A 8 4.56 -31.80 -18.55
CA PRO A 8 3.93 -32.61 -19.58
C PRO A 8 3.13 -31.72 -20.56
N PRO A 9 2.93 -32.16 -21.81
CA PRO A 9 2.15 -31.41 -22.78
C PRO A 9 0.69 -31.36 -22.34
N ILE A 10 0.16 -30.15 -22.14
CA ILE A 10 -1.27 -29.93 -22.00
C ILE A 10 -1.90 -30.25 -23.36
N ASN A 11 -2.54 -31.41 -23.43
CA ASN A 11 -3.41 -31.78 -24.55
C ASN A 11 -4.53 -30.74 -24.66
N LEU A 12 -4.44 -29.89 -25.68
CA LEU A 12 -5.53 -29.03 -26.15
C LEU A 12 -6.62 -29.94 -26.72
N LEU A 13 -7.59 -30.31 -25.89
CA LEU A 13 -8.84 -30.92 -26.35
C LEU A 13 -9.59 -29.89 -27.23
N PRO A 14 -10.13 -30.29 -28.39
CA PRO A 14 -10.81 -29.37 -29.29
C PRO A 14 -12.15 -28.98 -28.68
N PHE A 15 -12.21 -27.81 -28.04
CA PHE A 15 -13.44 -27.31 -27.42
C PHE A 15 -14.45 -26.89 -28.49
N LYS A 16 -15.61 -27.56 -28.44
CA LYS A 16 -16.82 -27.36 -29.22
C LYS A 16 -17.29 -25.89 -29.20
N LYS A 17 -17.41 -25.29 -30.40
CA LYS A 17 -17.70 -23.87 -30.71
C LYS A 17 -18.96 -23.22 -30.09
N GLY A 18 -19.80 -23.95 -29.34
CA GLY A 18 -21.05 -23.42 -28.77
C GLY A 18 -20.96 -22.81 -27.37
N GLY A 19 -19.87 -23.07 -26.63
CA GLY A 19 -19.67 -22.59 -25.24
C GLY A 19 -18.74 -21.38 -25.09
N LEU A 20 -18.16 -20.90 -26.20
CA LEU A 20 -17.08 -19.90 -26.17
C LEU A 20 -17.53 -18.54 -25.63
N ALA A 21 -18.76 -18.10 -25.96
CA ALA A 21 -19.29 -16.82 -25.52
C ALA A 21 -19.62 -16.78 -24.01
N LYS A 22 -20.20 -17.87 -23.47
CA LYS A 22 -20.46 -17.99 -22.02
C LYS A 22 -19.16 -18.02 -21.22
N ASN A 23 -18.17 -18.79 -21.68
CA ASN A 23 -16.88 -18.88 -21.01
C ASN A 23 -16.12 -17.55 -21.08
N ALA A 24 -16.14 -16.86 -22.22
CA ALA A 24 -15.51 -15.55 -22.37
C ALA A 24 -16.12 -14.49 -21.43
N ALA A 25 -17.46 -14.44 -21.31
CA ALA A 25 -18.14 -13.52 -20.41
C ALA A 25 -17.81 -13.79 -18.93
N ILE A 26 -17.73 -15.06 -18.53
CA ILE A 26 -17.31 -15.47 -17.18
C ILE A 26 -15.87 -15.05 -16.91
N THR A 27 -14.95 -15.26 -17.85
CA THR A 27 -13.54 -14.87 -17.71
C THR A 27 -13.37 -13.36 -17.53
N VAL A 28 -14.12 -12.54 -18.29
CA VAL A 28 -14.06 -11.07 -18.17
C VAL A 28 -14.55 -10.61 -16.79
N HIS A 29 -15.65 -11.18 -16.29
CA HIS A 29 -16.20 -10.79 -15.00
C HIS A 29 -15.25 -11.14 -13.83
N ILE A 30 -14.66 -12.35 -13.86
CA ILE A 30 -13.65 -12.77 -12.87
C ILE A 30 -12.41 -11.87 -12.93
N THR A 31 -11.96 -11.49 -14.12
CA THR A 31 -10.79 -10.61 -14.29
C THR A 31 -11.02 -9.24 -13.62
N ASN A 32 -12.21 -8.66 -13.81
CA ASN A 32 -12.59 -7.41 -13.16
C ASN A 32 -12.62 -7.52 -11.63
N LEU A 33 -13.18 -8.61 -11.08
CA LEU A 33 -13.19 -8.85 -9.64
C LEU A 33 -11.76 -8.93 -9.08
N LEU A 34 -10.89 -9.69 -9.73
CA LEU A 34 -9.50 -9.84 -9.33
C LEU A 34 -8.72 -8.51 -9.42
N GLN A 35 -9.03 -7.65 -10.41
CA GLN A 35 -8.44 -6.31 -10.51
C GLN A 35 -8.84 -5.41 -9.33
N LYS A 36 -10.12 -5.43 -8.95
CA LYS A 36 -10.64 -4.69 -7.79
C LYS A 36 -10.04 -5.18 -6.47
N GLN A 37 -9.94 -6.50 -6.27
CA GLN A 37 -9.28 -7.08 -5.09
C GLN A 37 -7.80 -6.67 -5.03
N ARG A 38 -7.06 -6.78 -6.15
CA ARG A 38 -5.66 -6.32 -6.25
C ARG A 38 -5.49 -4.85 -5.90
N PHE A 39 -6.39 -4.00 -6.39
CA PHE A 39 -6.39 -2.58 -6.05
C PHE A 39 -6.54 -2.34 -4.55
N MET A 40 -7.51 -3.01 -3.91
CA MET A 40 -7.74 -2.90 -2.46
C MET A 40 -6.50 -3.26 -1.66
N ILE A 41 -5.84 -4.37 -2.01
CA ILE A 41 -4.61 -4.83 -1.33
C ILE A 41 -3.49 -3.80 -1.48
N ARG A 42 -3.30 -3.26 -2.69
CA ARG A 42 -2.27 -2.25 -2.98
C ARG A 42 -2.56 -0.92 -2.29
N LEU A 43 -3.80 -0.48 -2.28
CA LEU A 43 -4.25 0.72 -1.60
C LEU A 43 -4.00 0.62 -0.09
N CYS A 44 -4.43 -0.48 0.53
CA CYS A 44 -4.17 -0.78 1.94
C CYS A 44 -2.67 -0.72 2.24
N LYS A 45 -1.87 -1.43 1.44
CA LYS A 45 -0.41 -1.47 1.59
C LYS A 45 0.21 -0.08 1.52
N ALA A 46 -0.20 0.74 0.54
CA ALA A 46 0.31 2.08 0.34
C ALA A 46 -0.09 3.03 1.48
N LEU A 47 -1.34 2.98 1.93
CA LEU A 47 -1.83 3.77 3.07
C LEU A 47 -1.07 3.42 4.36
N MET A 48 -0.84 2.13 4.62
CA MET A 48 -0.05 1.67 5.77
C MET A 48 1.42 2.11 5.68
N LEU A 49 2.04 2.01 4.51
CA LEU A 49 3.45 2.37 4.29
C LEU A 49 3.76 3.85 4.53
N TYR A 50 2.77 4.73 4.27
CA TYR A 50 2.98 6.18 4.34
C TYR A 50 2.43 6.83 5.60
N GLY A 51 1.85 6.05 6.51
CA GLY A 51 1.44 6.52 7.84
C GLY A 51 -0.01 6.99 7.95
N ALA A 52 -0.93 6.34 7.22
CA ALA A 52 -2.36 6.61 7.40
C ALA A 52 -2.82 6.33 8.85
N PRO A 53 -3.79 7.09 9.39
CA PRO A 53 -4.32 6.84 10.73
C PRO A 53 -4.97 5.46 10.83
N THR A 54 -4.54 4.65 11.80
CA THR A 54 -4.90 3.23 11.92
C THR A 54 -6.39 2.99 12.09
N HIS A 55 -7.02 3.70 13.03
CA HIS A 55 -8.47 3.59 13.26
C HIS A 55 -9.29 3.96 12.03
N ARG A 56 -8.82 4.90 11.19
CA ARG A 56 -9.55 5.34 10.00
C ARG A 56 -9.31 4.43 8.80
N LEU A 57 -8.26 3.62 8.84
CA LEU A 57 -7.85 2.76 7.75
C LEU A 57 -8.90 1.68 7.48
N GLU A 58 -9.47 1.09 8.53
CA GLU A 58 -10.54 0.10 8.42
C GLU A 58 -11.78 0.70 7.75
N ASP A 59 -12.19 1.90 8.18
CA ASP A 59 -13.31 2.63 7.57
C ASP A 59 -13.05 2.92 6.09
N TYR A 60 -11.83 3.36 5.73
CA TYR A 60 -11.47 3.60 4.34
C TYR A 60 -11.58 2.35 3.48
N MET A 61 -11.08 1.22 3.97
CA MET A 61 -11.15 -0.05 3.24
C MET A 61 -12.60 -0.55 3.13
N LYS A 62 -13.39 -0.41 4.19
CA LYS A 62 -14.81 -0.78 4.20
C LYS A 62 -15.62 0.05 3.19
N THR A 63 -15.46 1.36 3.17
CA THR A 63 -16.13 2.23 2.20
C THR A 63 -15.69 1.91 0.77
N THR A 64 -14.40 1.66 0.55
CA THR A 64 -13.89 1.30 -0.79
C THR A 64 -14.47 -0.04 -1.25
N SER A 65 -14.59 -1.03 -0.37
CA SER A 65 -15.22 -2.33 -0.67
C SER A 65 -16.66 -2.17 -1.12
N GLN A 66 -17.42 -1.31 -0.44
CA GLN A 66 -18.83 -1.05 -0.76
C GLN A 66 -18.98 -0.38 -2.13
N VAL A 67 -18.15 0.63 -2.43
CA VAL A 67 -18.19 1.30 -3.74
C VAL A 67 -17.77 0.37 -4.88
N LEU A 68 -16.79 -0.50 -4.62
CA LEU A 68 -16.32 -1.48 -5.61
C LEU A 68 -17.20 -2.73 -5.71
N GLU A 69 -18.27 -2.83 -4.91
CA GLU A 69 -19.17 -4.00 -4.84
C GLU A 69 -18.40 -5.31 -4.56
N ILE A 70 -17.45 -5.26 -3.61
CA ILE A 70 -16.73 -6.43 -3.12
C ILE A 70 -17.16 -6.71 -1.68
N ASP A 71 -17.53 -7.95 -1.41
CA ASP A 71 -17.74 -8.42 -0.04
C ASP A 71 -16.39 -8.75 0.61
N GLY A 72 -16.06 -8.03 1.69
CA GLY A 72 -14.81 -8.24 2.40
C GLY A 72 -14.80 -7.74 3.84
N GLN A 73 -13.96 -8.36 4.66
CA GLN A 73 -13.72 -7.98 6.05
C GLN A 73 -12.29 -7.49 6.22
N PHE A 74 -12.15 -6.43 7.02
CA PHE A 74 -10.89 -5.70 7.21
C PHE A 74 -10.61 -5.60 8.71
N LEU A 75 -9.44 -6.07 9.13
CA LEU A 75 -8.99 -5.99 10.52
C LEU A 75 -7.56 -5.47 10.56
N TYR A 76 -7.35 -4.35 11.24
CA TYR A 76 -6.04 -3.77 11.46
C TYR A 76 -5.42 -4.29 12.76
N LEU A 77 -4.19 -4.76 12.67
CA LEU A 77 -3.32 -5.07 13.80
C LEU A 77 -2.05 -4.20 13.70
N PRO A 78 -1.39 -3.86 14.82
CA PRO A 78 -0.14 -3.11 14.75
C PRO A 78 0.91 -3.80 13.86
N GLY A 79 1.20 -3.20 12.70
CA GLY A 79 2.18 -3.70 11.73
C GLY A 79 1.65 -4.69 10.68
N CYS A 80 0.37 -5.10 10.72
CA CYS A 80 -0.24 -5.88 9.65
C CYS A 80 -1.75 -5.61 9.53
N MET A 81 -2.28 -5.71 8.32
CA MET A 81 -3.73 -5.69 8.08
C MET A 81 -4.16 -7.02 7.49
N ILE A 82 -5.23 -7.58 8.05
CA ILE A 82 -5.87 -8.81 7.59
C ILE A 82 -7.04 -8.39 6.71
N ILE A 83 -7.05 -8.89 5.48
CA ILE A 83 -8.11 -8.68 4.51
C ILE A 83 -8.69 -10.05 4.17
N SER A 84 -10.02 -10.19 4.29
CA SER A 84 -10.75 -11.38 3.86
C SER A 84 -11.65 -10.98 2.71
N PHE A 85 -11.52 -11.61 1.55
CA PHE A 85 -12.48 -11.44 0.46
C PHE A 85 -13.44 -12.63 0.41
N ASP A 86 -14.74 -12.36 0.37
CA ASP A 86 -15.74 -13.38 0.13
C ASP A 86 -15.96 -13.52 -1.39
N THR A 87 -15.55 -14.65 -1.96
CA THR A 87 -15.67 -14.87 -3.41
C THR A 87 -16.85 -15.80 -3.63
N ASN A 88 -17.97 -15.22 -4.03
CA ASN A 88 -19.24 -15.91 -4.30
C ASN A 88 -19.25 -16.72 -5.62
N SER A 89 -18.11 -17.27 -6.05
CA SER A 89 -18.02 -18.13 -7.23
C SER A 89 -18.01 -19.61 -6.86
N THR A 90 -18.92 -20.35 -7.52
CA THR A 90 -19.33 -21.77 -7.38
C THR A 90 -18.20 -22.83 -7.52
N THR A 91 -17.10 -22.71 -6.79
CA THR A 91 -16.12 -23.78 -6.60
C THR A 91 -15.47 -23.57 -5.24
N SER A 92 -16.03 -24.23 -4.22
CA SER A 92 -15.43 -24.79 -2.99
C SER A 92 -14.05 -24.35 -2.46
N ASP A 93 -13.58 -23.14 -2.70
CA ASP A 93 -12.37 -22.57 -2.08
C ASP A 93 -12.82 -21.46 -1.13
N GLY A 94 -12.52 -21.64 0.16
CA GLY A 94 -12.95 -20.74 1.24
C GLY A 94 -12.42 -19.32 1.09
N ALA A 95 -12.98 -18.39 1.87
CA ALA A 95 -12.60 -16.98 1.90
C ALA A 95 -11.08 -16.76 1.77
N GLU A 96 -10.66 -15.96 0.79
CA GLU A 96 -9.25 -15.68 0.56
C GLU A 96 -8.77 -14.68 1.62
N LEU A 97 -8.02 -15.19 2.59
CA LEU A 97 -7.38 -14.39 3.64
C LEU A 97 -6.02 -13.91 3.15
N GLN A 98 -5.87 -12.59 3.00
CA GLN A 98 -4.63 -11.93 2.66
C GLN A 98 -4.09 -11.10 3.83
N LEU A 99 -2.87 -11.43 4.25
CA LEU A 99 -2.13 -10.68 5.26
C LEU A 99 -1.22 -9.65 4.60
N VAL A 100 -1.54 -8.36 4.76
CA VAL A 100 -0.71 -7.25 4.29
C VAL A 100 0.19 -6.77 5.43
N LYS A 101 1.47 -7.14 5.38
CA LYS A 101 2.50 -6.66 6.31
C LYS A 101 3.27 -5.49 5.69
N CYS A 102 3.37 -4.38 6.42
CA CYS A 102 4.13 -3.21 6.01
C CYS A 102 5.04 -2.73 7.15
N GLY A 103 6.25 -2.30 6.80
CA GLY A 103 7.08 -1.54 7.75
C GLY A 103 6.41 -0.21 8.07
N GLN A 104 6.44 0.19 9.33
CA GLN A 104 5.93 1.50 9.73
C GLN A 104 6.86 2.59 9.20
N GLY A 105 6.33 3.44 8.33
CA GLY A 105 7.01 4.58 7.75
C GLY A 105 6.05 5.77 7.65
N VAL A 106 6.60 6.98 7.62
CA VAL A 106 5.81 8.20 7.46
C VAL A 106 6.34 8.96 6.26
N ASN A 107 5.48 9.12 5.25
CA ASN A 107 5.75 10.00 4.12
C ASN A 107 4.46 10.71 3.73
N LEU A 108 4.23 11.88 4.33
CA LEU A 108 2.98 12.63 4.17
C LEU A 108 2.73 13.09 2.73
N TRP A 109 3.80 13.32 1.96
CA TRP A 109 3.68 13.67 0.54
C TRP A 109 3.07 12.53 -0.28
N LYS A 110 3.64 11.33 -0.17
CA LYS A 110 3.12 10.13 -0.85
C LYS A 110 1.77 9.70 -0.28
N LEU A 111 1.57 9.85 1.03
CA LEU A 111 0.27 9.61 1.67
C LEU A 111 -0.82 10.47 1.04
N HIS A 112 -0.56 11.77 0.83
CA HIS A 112 -1.51 12.67 0.21
C HIS A 112 -1.84 12.26 -1.23
N LYS A 113 -0.84 11.84 -2.02
CA LYS A 113 -1.04 11.33 -3.38
C LYS A 113 -1.93 10.08 -3.40
N VAL A 114 -1.63 9.09 -2.56
CA VAL A 114 -2.44 7.86 -2.46
C VAL A 114 -3.86 8.17 -1.99
N TYR A 115 -4.00 9.09 -1.03
CA TYR A 115 -5.31 9.51 -0.53
C TYR A 115 -6.15 10.23 -1.61
N LYS A 116 -5.49 10.96 -2.53
CA LYS A 116 -6.15 11.56 -3.69
C LYS A 116 -6.69 10.48 -4.64
N ILE A 117 -5.91 9.42 -4.91
CA ILE A 117 -6.35 8.28 -5.73
C ILE A 117 -7.54 7.58 -5.08
N TYR A 118 -7.45 7.28 -3.78
CA TYR A 118 -8.56 6.74 -2.99
C TYR A 118 -9.84 7.55 -3.16
N LYS A 119 -9.76 8.88 -2.99
CA LYS A 119 -10.92 9.76 -3.18
C LYS A 119 -11.44 9.72 -4.61
N ALA A 120 -10.55 9.73 -5.60
CA ALA A 120 -10.95 9.67 -7.01
C ALA A 120 -11.69 8.37 -7.33
N VAL A 121 -11.24 7.22 -6.81
CA VAL A 121 -11.91 5.92 -7.01
C VAL A 121 -13.27 5.88 -6.32
N ILE A 122 -13.38 6.39 -5.09
CA ILE A 122 -14.67 6.44 -4.38
C ILE A 122 -15.71 7.32 -5.07
N HIS A 123 -15.27 8.40 -5.71
CA HIS A 123 -16.15 9.30 -6.45
C HIS A 123 -16.30 8.91 -7.92
N ASP A 124 -15.86 7.71 -8.31
CA ASP A 124 -15.93 7.17 -9.68
C ASP A 124 -15.31 8.10 -10.74
N LEU A 125 -14.25 8.83 -10.37
CA LEU A 125 -13.52 9.76 -11.25
C LEU A 125 -12.41 9.07 -12.05
N ILE A 126 -11.96 7.89 -11.61
CA ILE A 126 -10.84 7.14 -12.19
C ILE A 126 -11.14 5.64 -12.14
N SER A 127 -10.73 4.91 -13.18
CA SER A 127 -10.90 3.46 -13.23
C SER A 127 -9.95 2.73 -12.28
N VAL A 128 -10.35 1.52 -11.85
CA VAL A 128 -9.55 0.67 -10.94
C VAL A 128 -8.19 0.29 -11.54
N ASP A 129 -8.13 0.07 -12.85
CA ASP A 129 -6.89 -0.25 -13.56
C ASP A 129 -5.91 0.93 -13.59
N GLU A 130 -6.43 2.12 -13.85
CA GLU A 130 -5.63 3.35 -13.85
C GLU A 130 -5.14 3.69 -12.43
N ALA A 131 -6.02 3.54 -11.44
CA ALA A 131 -5.67 3.73 -10.03
C ALA A 131 -4.58 2.74 -9.57
N ASN A 132 -4.61 1.49 -10.04
CA ASN A 132 -3.58 0.50 -9.79
C ASN A 132 -2.21 0.93 -10.35
N ASN A 133 -2.18 1.44 -11.58
CA ASN A 133 -0.97 1.92 -12.22
C ASN A 133 -0.41 3.17 -11.51
N GLU A 134 -1.28 4.09 -11.10
CA GLU A 134 -0.85 5.26 -10.33
C GLU A 134 -0.26 4.89 -8.97
N ILE A 135 -0.87 3.95 -8.24
CA ILE A 135 -0.31 3.47 -6.96
C ILE A 135 1.07 2.83 -7.17
N ASP A 136 1.23 2.00 -8.21
CA ASP A 136 2.53 1.40 -8.54
C ASP A 136 3.58 2.48 -8.85
N SER A 137 3.18 3.56 -9.54
CA SER A 137 4.09 4.69 -9.82
C SER A 137 4.54 5.42 -8.55
N ILE A 138 3.65 5.60 -7.55
CA ILE A 138 3.97 6.28 -6.27
C ILE A 138 4.89 5.40 -5.41
N LEU A 139 4.72 4.09 -5.46
CA LEU A 139 5.59 3.13 -4.76
C LEU A 139 7.03 3.21 -5.26
N VAL A 140 7.22 3.41 -6.57
CA VAL A 140 8.55 3.53 -7.21
C VAL A 140 9.11 4.95 -7.14
N GLU A 141 8.26 5.98 -7.00
CA GLU A 141 8.67 7.38 -6.95
C GLU A 141 9.72 7.63 -5.85
N GLN A 142 10.68 8.53 -6.10
CA GLN A 142 11.63 8.93 -5.06
C GLN A 142 10.94 9.75 -3.96
N ASN A 143 11.55 9.78 -2.77
CA ASN A 143 11.05 10.63 -1.70
C ASN A 143 11.31 12.10 -2.03
N LEU A 144 10.38 12.99 -1.65
CA LEU A 144 10.42 14.41 -1.97
C LEU A 144 11.69 15.11 -1.43
N TYR A 145 12.13 14.74 -0.23
CA TYR A 145 13.29 15.31 0.41
C TYR A 145 14.51 14.40 0.25
N ASN A 146 15.62 14.99 -0.17
CA ASN A 146 16.91 14.31 -0.21
C ASN A 146 17.34 13.94 1.21
N LYS A 147 17.94 12.76 1.37
CA LYS A 147 18.37 12.22 2.66
C LYS A 147 19.27 13.19 3.42
N TYR A 148 20.20 13.85 2.72
CA TYR A 148 21.10 14.84 3.30
C TYR A 148 20.37 16.05 3.92
N LEU A 149 19.28 16.49 3.28
CA LEU A 149 18.49 17.62 3.75
C LEU A 149 17.68 17.21 4.99
N ALA A 150 17.18 15.97 5.03
CA ALA A 150 16.55 15.42 6.22
C ALA A 150 17.53 15.35 7.41
N VAL A 151 18.78 14.90 7.21
CA VAL A 151 19.82 14.89 8.25
C VAL A 151 20.08 16.30 8.80
N LEU A 152 20.14 17.32 7.94
CA LEU A 152 20.29 18.71 8.38
C LEU A 152 19.12 19.15 9.27
N PHE A 153 17.88 18.79 8.90
CA PHE A 153 16.70 19.10 9.71
C PHE A 153 16.69 18.39 11.07
N TYR A 154 17.26 17.19 11.19
CA TYR A 154 17.43 16.54 12.48
C TYR A 154 18.33 17.36 13.42
N GLY A 155 19.45 17.89 12.90
CA GLY A 155 20.32 18.80 13.64
C GLY A 155 19.60 20.09 14.05
N LEU A 156 18.96 20.77 13.08
CA LEU A 156 18.24 22.02 13.33
C LEU A 156 17.11 21.85 14.35
N ALA A 157 16.29 20.80 14.19
CA ALA A 157 15.19 20.52 15.11
C ALA A 157 15.69 20.29 16.54
N SER A 158 16.76 19.48 16.72
CA SER A 158 17.34 19.25 18.05
C SER A 158 17.89 20.54 18.67
N SER A 159 18.58 21.36 17.86
CA SER A 159 19.13 22.65 18.30
C SER A 159 18.06 23.66 18.71
N MET A 160 16.92 23.70 18.02
CA MET A 160 15.81 24.63 18.28
C MET A 160 14.96 24.17 19.48
N VAL A 161 14.77 22.86 19.66
CA VAL A 161 14.00 22.30 20.79
C VAL A 161 14.75 22.49 22.13
N THR A 162 16.09 22.51 22.10
CA THR A 162 16.93 22.65 23.31
C THR A 162 16.61 23.91 24.13
N PRO A 163 16.66 25.14 23.59
CA PRO A 163 16.30 26.34 24.34
C PRO A 163 14.79 26.44 24.59
N PHE A 164 13.97 25.98 23.65
CA PHE A 164 12.51 26.12 23.72
C PHE A 164 11.87 25.23 24.80
N ALA A 165 12.25 23.94 24.85
CA ALA A 165 11.61 22.96 25.72
C ALA A 165 12.37 22.74 27.04
N PHE A 166 13.70 22.94 27.06
CA PHE A 166 14.55 22.60 28.20
C PHE A 166 15.32 23.80 28.79
N GLY A 167 15.13 25.00 28.25
CA GLY A 167 15.80 26.21 28.74
C GLY A 167 17.32 26.19 28.59
N GLY A 168 17.86 25.45 27.62
CA GLY A 168 19.30 25.27 27.46
C GLY A 168 20.04 26.55 27.06
N ASP A 169 21.23 26.74 27.63
CA ASP A 169 22.14 27.86 27.30
C ASP A 169 22.65 27.81 25.86
N TRP A 170 23.18 28.94 25.38
CA TRP A 170 23.77 29.10 24.04
C TRP A 170 24.85 28.07 23.70
N VAL A 171 25.55 27.53 24.70
CA VAL A 171 26.57 26.47 24.52
C VAL A 171 25.94 25.11 24.18
N ASN A 172 24.72 24.85 24.63
CA ASN A 172 24.05 23.56 24.40
C ASN A 172 23.50 23.44 22.98
N ILE A 173 23.20 24.55 22.30
CA ILE A 173 22.66 24.60 20.94
C ILE A 173 23.58 23.92 19.90
N PRO A 174 24.88 24.25 19.78
CA PRO A 174 25.75 23.57 18.82
C PRO A 174 26.01 22.10 19.17
N ILE A 175 26.01 21.75 20.47
CA ILE A 175 26.21 20.37 20.92
C ILE A 175 25.00 19.51 20.53
N SER A 176 23.78 19.99 20.77
CA SER A 176 22.56 19.28 20.37
C SER A 176 22.40 19.24 18.85
N PHE A 177 22.84 20.26 18.12
CA PHE A 177 22.91 20.22 16.66
C PHE A 177 23.79 19.06 16.13
N CYS A 178 25.00 18.91 16.67
CA CYS A 178 25.91 17.82 16.28
C CYS A 178 25.34 16.43 16.61
N ILE A 179 24.74 16.27 17.79
CA ILE A 179 24.08 15.03 18.19
C ILE A 179 22.89 14.75 17.26
N GLY A 180 22.08 15.76 16.95
CA GLY A 180 20.96 15.65 16.01
C GLY A 180 21.39 15.20 14.62
N ILE A 181 22.48 15.76 14.09
CA ILE A 181 23.06 15.29 12.82
C ILE A 181 23.50 13.82 12.91
N CYS A 182 24.17 13.43 14.00
CA CYS A 182 24.60 12.04 14.20
C CYS A 182 23.41 11.06 14.17
N VAL A 183 22.33 11.42 14.87
CA VAL A 183 21.06 10.65 14.85
C VAL A 183 20.47 10.61 13.45
N GLY A 184 20.46 11.74 12.73
CA GLY A 184 19.99 11.79 11.35
C GLY A 184 20.80 10.86 10.44
N ILE A 185 22.12 10.84 10.55
CA ILE A 185 22.99 9.93 9.77
C ILE A 185 22.62 8.48 10.07
N LEU A 186 22.48 8.10 11.33
CA LEU A 186 22.12 6.73 11.73
C LEU A 186 20.72 6.31 11.25
N GLN A 187 19.79 7.24 11.08
CA GLN A 187 18.44 6.96 10.59
C GLN A 187 18.39 6.72 9.07
N PHE A 188 19.28 7.37 8.30
CA PHE A 188 19.22 7.39 6.83
C PHE A 188 20.35 6.60 6.13
N LEU A 189 21.40 6.21 6.86
CA LEU A 189 22.52 5.37 6.42
C LEU A 189 22.25 3.89 6.77
#